data_AF-C0EZ25-F1
#
_entry.id   AF-C0EZ25-F1
#
_cell.length_a   1.000
_cell.length_b   1.000
_cell.length_c   1.000
_cell.angle_alpha   90.00
_cell.angle_beta   90.00
_cell.angle_gamma   90.00
#
_symmetry.space_group_name_H-M   'P 1'
#
loop_
_entity.id
_entity.type
_entity.pdbx_description
1 polymer ?
#
loop_
_entity_poly.entity_id
_entity_poly.type
_entity_poly.pdbx_seq_one_letter_code
_entity_poly.pdbx_strand_id
1 'polypeptide(L)'
;MSQITEITRRDIYDLFHDGYYISEWHSELIKYPYYGNTDKLLAFYTYIADSFGANMNSWLGRITRDTNVNGSAMPVDLLINFAQDYAERGYNHDTIKRIFSVNREVRLSDIQS
;
A
#
# COMPACT_ATOMS: atom_id res chain seq x y z
N MET A 1 24.72 -9.97 -6.23
CA MET A 1 24.44 -9.19 -5.02
C MET A 1 23.79 -7.89 -5.46
N SER A 2 22.46 -7.80 -5.44
CA SER A 2 21.80 -6.51 -5.63
C SER A 2 21.91 -5.73 -4.33
N GLN A 3 22.70 -4.66 -4.32
CA GLN A 3 22.58 -3.65 -3.28
C GLN A 3 21.13 -3.15 -3.33
N ILE A 4 20.41 -3.28 -2.22
CA ILE A 4 19.19 -2.51 -2.04
C ILE A 4 19.68 -1.06 -1.93
N THR A 5 19.65 -0.32 -3.04
CA THR A 5 19.84 1.11 -3.04
C THR A 5 18.78 1.70 -2.14
N GLU A 6 19.21 2.43 -1.10
CA GLU A 6 18.36 3.22 -0.24
C GLU A 6 17.42 4.04 -1.15
N ILE A 7 16.12 3.73 -1.11
CA ILE A 7 15.13 4.52 -1.84
C ILE A 7 15.12 5.89 -1.15
N THR A 8 15.65 6.91 -1.81
CA THR A 8 15.73 8.23 -1.23
C THR A 8 14.38 8.92 -1.29
N ARG A 9 14.18 9.93 -0.44
CA ARG A 9 12.97 10.76 -0.48
C ARG A 9 12.68 11.31 -1.88
N ARG A 10 13.74 11.62 -2.64
CA ARG A 10 13.64 12.10 -4.03
C ARG A 10 13.18 10.99 -4.97
N ASP A 11 13.67 9.77 -4.81
CA ASP A 11 13.21 8.63 -5.61
C ASP A 11 11.73 8.31 -5.36
N ILE A 12 11.26 8.46 -4.11
CA ILE A 12 9.83 8.42 -3.78
C ILE A 12 9.09 9.56 -4.50
N TYR A 13 9.59 10.80 -4.44
CA TYR A 13 8.96 11.92 -5.15
C TYR A 13 8.95 11.76 -6.67
N ASP A 14 9.95 11.10 -7.25
CA ASP A 14 10.04 10.87 -8.70
C ASP A 14 9.15 9.67 -9.12
N LEU A 15 9.04 8.63 -8.29
CA LEU A 15 8.09 7.51 -8.44
C LEU A 15 6.63 7.94 -8.28
N PHE A 16 6.38 8.91 -7.40
CA PHE A 16 5.08 9.50 -7.11
C PHE A 16 5.00 10.95 -7.61
N HIS A 17 5.74 11.31 -8.66
CA HIS A 17 5.66 12.63 -9.26
C HIS A 17 4.22 12.95 -9.70
N ASP A 18 3.43 11.89 -9.94
CA ASP A 18 2.00 11.88 -10.23
C ASP A 18 1.12 11.34 -9.07
N GLY A 19 1.60 11.37 -7.81
CA GLY A 19 0.97 10.74 -6.64
C GLY A 19 0.72 11.66 -5.43
N TYR A 20 -0.17 11.22 -4.53
CA TYR A 20 -0.70 11.99 -3.40
C TYR A 20 0.31 12.13 -2.25
N TYR A 21 0.64 13.37 -1.86
CA TYR A 21 1.48 13.69 -0.70
C TYR A 21 0.66 14.49 0.33
N ILE A 22 0.57 13.99 1.55
CA ILE A 22 0.03 14.76 2.69
C ILE A 22 1.22 15.19 3.54
N SER A 23 1.35 16.50 3.78
CA SER A 23 2.25 17.01 4.82
C SER A 23 1.47 17.74 5.89
N GLU A 24 2.07 17.85 7.07
CA GLU A 24 1.51 18.50 8.26
C GLU A 24 1.13 19.98 8.04
N TRP A 25 1.55 20.60 6.94
CA TRP A 25 1.50 22.06 6.77
C TRP A 25 0.73 22.56 5.54
N HIS A 26 0.34 21.71 4.59
CA HIS A 26 -0.47 22.10 3.42
C HIS A 26 -1.39 20.94 2.99
N SER A 27 -2.67 21.25 2.78
CA SER A 27 -3.62 20.37 2.08
C SER A 27 -4.05 21.06 0.79
N GLU A 28 -3.31 20.84 -0.29
CA GLU A 28 -3.76 21.24 -1.62
C GLU A 28 -4.46 20.07 -2.30
N LEU A 29 -5.72 20.29 -2.70
CA LEU A 29 -6.44 19.41 -3.60
C LEU A 29 -5.89 19.58 -5.02
N ILE A 30 -4.83 18.86 -5.35
CA ILE A 30 -4.35 18.76 -6.72
C ILE A 30 -5.24 17.76 -7.46
N LYS A 31 -6.00 18.23 -8.45
CA LYS A 31 -6.77 17.35 -9.36
C LYS A 31 -5.85 16.82 -10.45
N TYR A 32 -5.62 15.52 -10.45
CA TYR A 32 -4.86 14.83 -11.49
C TYR A 32 -5.81 14.32 -12.57
N PRO A 33 -5.76 14.85 -13.81
CA PRO A 33 -6.65 14.41 -14.88
C PRO A 33 -6.33 12.99 -15.43
N TYR A 34 -5.19 12.39 -15.05
CA TYR A 34 -4.71 11.13 -15.63
C TYR A 34 -4.48 9.99 -14.63
N TYR A 35 -4.16 10.27 -13.36
CA TYR A 35 -4.07 9.21 -12.34
C TYR A 35 -5.46 8.67 -12.02
N GLY A 36 -5.69 7.39 -12.33
CA GLY A 36 -7.03 6.77 -12.26
C GLY A 36 -7.86 6.89 -13.55
N ASN A 37 -7.34 7.50 -14.62
CA ASN A 37 -7.99 7.49 -15.94
C ASN A 37 -7.61 6.20 -16.70
N THR A 38 -8.10 5.08 -16.20
CA THR A 38 -7.91 3.75 -16.79
C THR A 38 -9.25 3.02 -16.82
N ASP A 39 -9.44 2.15 -17.82
CA ASP A 39 -10.56 1.22 -17.89
C ASP A 39 -10.39 0.03 -16.90
N LYS A 40 -9.25 -0.04 -16.22
CA LYS A 40 -8.95 -1.08 -15.24
C LYS A 40 -9.38 -0.66 -13.85
N LEU A 41 -10.07 -1.56 -13.17
CA LEU A 41 -10.41 -1.37 -11.76
C LEU A 41 -9.14 -1.43 -10.91
N LEU A 42 -9.06 -0.54 -9.91
CA LEU A 42 -8.02 -0.60 -8.90
C LEU A 42 -8.09 -1.96 -8.18
N ALA A 43 -6.97 -2.70 -8.17
CA ALA A 43 -6.94 -4.05 -7.62
C ALA A 43 -7.04 -4.07 -6.08
N PHE A 44 -6.34 -3.14 -5.43
CA PHE A 44 -6.36 -2.92 -3.98
C PHE A 44 -5.70 -1.56 -3.64
N TYR A 45 -5.81 -1.12 -2.40
CA TYR A 45 -5.01 -0.02 -1.83
C TYR A 45 -4.35 -0.46 -0.52
N THR A 46 -3.24 0.17 -0.11
CA THR A 46 -2.66 -0.09 1.21
C THR A 46 -2.06 1.16 1.85
N TYR A 47 -2.28 1.33 3.15
CA TYR A 47 -1.55 2.28 3.98
C TYR A 47 -0.31 1.60 4.56
N ILE A 48 0.83 2.27 4.59
CA ILE A 48 2.08 1.74 5.15
C ILE A 48 2.55 2.69 6.25
N ALA A 49 2.75 2.17 7.46
CA ALA A 49 3.21 2.93 8.62
C ALA A 49 3.90 2.00 9.62
N ASP A 50 4.62 2.58 10.58
CA ASP A 50 5.23 1.84 11.69
C ASP A 50 4.15 1.18 12.58
N SER A 51 3.10 1.92 12.90
CA SER A 51 1.97 1.42 13.67
C SER A 51 0.65 2.08 13.27
N PHE A 52 -0.46 1.42 13.61
CA PHE A 52 -1.80 1.89 13.32
C PHE A 52 -2.63 2.03 14.59
N GLY A 53 -3.45 3.08 14.66
CA GLY A 53 -4.39 3.27 15.76
C GLY A 53 -5.51 2.23 15.75
N ALA A 54 -6.12 1.97 16.90
CA ALA A 54 -7.16 0.94 17.09
C ALA A 54 -8.36 1.05 16.13
N ASN A 55 -8.62 2.24 15.58
CA ASN A 55 -9.73 2.48 14.66
C ASN A 55 -9.42 2.09 13.21
N MET A 56 -8.18 1.77 12.85
CA MET A 56 -7.75 1.60 11.45
C MET A 56 -8.62 0.58 10.69
N ASN A 57 -8.91 -0.58 11.28
CA ASN A 57 -9.75 -1.60 10.64
C ASN A 57 -11.17 -1.09 10.34
N SER A 58 -11.73 -0.24 11.21
CA SER A 58 -13.04 0.38 10.97
C SER A 58 -12.99 1.39 9.82
N TRP A 59 -11.91 2.15 9.70
CA TRP A 59 -11.70 3.08 8.59
C TRP A 59 -11.53 2.33 7.25
N LEU A 60 -10.73 1.27 7.22
CA LEU A 60 -10.57 0.42 6.04
C LEU A 60 -11.90 -0.20 5.60
N GLY A 61 -12.69 -0.71 6.55
CA GLY A 61 -14.02 -1.25 6.26
C GLY A 61 -15.00 -0.21 5.73
N ARG A 62 -14.88 1.07 6.11
CA ARG A 62 -15.67 2.18 5.52
C ARG A 62 -15.26 2.46 4.08
N ILE A 63 -13.95 2.61 3.81
CA ILE A 63 -13.45 2.84 2.44
C ILE A 63 -13.89 1.69 1.51
N THR A 64 -13.75 0.45 1.96
CA THR A 64 -14.17 -0.72 1.16
C THR A 64 -15.66 -0.68 0.85
N ARG A 65 -16.50 -0.33 1.84
CA ARG A 65 -17.94 -0.20 1.65
C ARG A 65 -18.30 0.92 0.67
N ASP A 66 -17.62 2.05 0.77
CA ASP A 66 -17.95 3.26 -0.01
C ASP A 66 -17.40 3.19 -1.44
N THR A 67 -16.30 2.48 -1.66
CA THR A 67 -15.60 2.42 -2.96
C THR A 67 -15.68 1.06 -3.66
N ASN A 68 -16.09 0.01 -2.95
CA ASN A 68 -16.01 -1.39 -3.40
C ASN A 68 -14.58 -1.86 -3.76
N VAL A 69 -13.54 -1.14 -3.31
CA VAL A 69 -12.14 -1.53 -3.46
C VAL A 69 -11.63 -2.04 -2.12
N ASN A 70 -11.11 -3.26 -2.08
CA ASN A 70 -10.49 -3.81 -0.87
C ASN A 70 -9.12 -3.17 -0.63
N GLY A 71 -8.70 -3.13 0.63
CA GLY A 71 -7.36 -2.64 0.96
C GLY A 71 -6.85 -3.13 2.29
N SER A 72 -5.74 -2.57 2.74
CA SER A 72 -5.10 -2.97 3.99
C SER A 72 -4.32 -1.85 4.67
N ALA A 73 -3.87 -2.15 5.88
CA ALA A 73 -2.83 -1.41 6.57
C ALA A 73 -1.63 -2.35 6.78
N MET A 74 -0.47 -2.01 6.22
CA MET A 74 0.72 -2.86 6.21
C MET A 74 1.79 -2.26 7.14
N PRO A 75 2.15 -2.94 8.24
CA PRO A 75 3.28 -2.53 9.07
C PRO A 75 4.59 -2.52 8.26
N VAL A 76 5.42 -1.50 8.43
CA VAL A 76 6.69 -1.35 7.67
C VAL A 76 7.60 -2.56 7.85
N ASP A 77 7.80 -3.04 9.09
CA ASP A 77 8.63 -4.21 9.37
C ASP A 77 8.13 -5.46 8.64
N LEU A 78 6.81 -5.62 8.57
CA LEU A 78 6.19 -6.74 7.90
C LEU A 78 6.36 -6.64 6.37
N LEU A 79 6.32 -5.43 5.81
CA LEU A 79 6.59 -5.18 4.40
C LEU A 79 8.04 -5.50 4.04
N ILE A 80 9.00 -5.13 4.87
CA ILE A 80 10.42 -5.44 4.66
C ILE A 80 10.60 -6.96 4.62
N ASN A 81 10.06 -7.69 5.60
CA ASN A 81 10.12 -9.16 5.62
C ASN A 81 9.46 -9.78 4.38
N PHE A 82 8.29 -9.28 3.98
CA PHE A 82 7.59 -9.73 2.78
C PHE A 82 8.42 -9.50 1.49
N ALA A 83 9.07 -8.34 1.37
CA ALA A 83 9.87 -7.97 0.21
C ALA A 83 11.17 -8.78 0.11
N GLN A 84 11.82 -9.08 1.24
CA GLN A 84 13.04 -9.90 1.29
C GLN A 84 12.77 -11.32 0.78
N ASP A 85 11.67 -11.93 1.22
CA ASP A 85 11.29 -13.28 0.82
C ASP A 85 10.66 -13.36 -0.59
N TYR A 86 10.42 -12.22 -1.25
CA TYR A 86 9.58 -12.15 -2.46
C TYR A 86 10.10 -13.03 -3.61
N ALA A 87 11.41 -12.94 -3.88
CA ALA A 87 12.04 -13.69 -4.97
C ALA A 87 12.13 -15.19 -4.65
N GLU A 88 12.33 -15.55 -3.38
CA GLU A 88 12.50 -16.94 -2.95
C GLU A 88 11.16 -17.69 -2.89
N ARG A 89 10.08 -17.00 -2.50
CA ARG A 89 8.75 -17.59 -2.38
C ARG A 89 7.91 -17.53 -3.65
N GLY A 90 8.38 -16.84 -4.68
CA GLY A 90 7.71 -16.78 -5.99
C GLY A 90 6.33 -16.12 -5.93
N TYR A 91 6.17 -15.08 -5.08
CA TYR A 91 4.90 -14.37 -4.98
C TYR A 91 4.51 -13.77 -6.33
N ASN A 92 3.24 -13.97 -6.70
CA ASN A 92 2.66 -13.43 -7.93
C ASN A 92 1.60 -12.36 -7.60
N HIS A 93 1.01 -11.78 -8.64
CA HIS A 93 0.00 -10.74 -8.48
C HIS A 93 -1.20 -11.19 -7.61
N ASP A 94 -1.61 -12.44 -7.70
CA ASP A 94 -2.73 -12.97 -6.91
C ASP A 94 -2.38 -13.05 -5.42
N THR A 95 -1.15 -13.45 -5.09
CA THR A 95 -0.65 -13.44 -3.71
C THR A 95 -0.61 -12.02 -3.14
N ILE A 96 -0.05 -11.08 -3.91
CA ILE A 96 -0.02 -9.66 -3.53
C ILE A 96 -1.44 -9.17 -3.28
N LYS A 97 -2.35 -9.38 -4.23
CA LYS A 97 -3.74 -8.95 -4.12
C LYS A 97 -4.42 -9.54 -2.88
N ARG A 98 -4.19 -10.83 -2.58
CA ARG A 98 -4.74 -11.50 -1.39
C ARG A 98 -4.25 -10.83 -0.09
N ILE A 99 -2.95 -10.56 0.02
CA ILE A 99 -2.34 -9.97 1.22
C ILE A 99 -2.83 -8.54 1.44
N PHE A 100 -2.87 -7.72 0.39
CA PHE A 100 -3.21 -6.30 0.49
C PHE A 100 -4.73 -6.02 0.42
N SER A 101 -5.58 -7.05 0.35
CA SER A 101 -7.06 -6.91 0.29
C SER A 101 -7.78 -7.40 1.55
N VAL A 102 -7.09 -7.51 2.69
CA VAL A 102 -7.66 -8.12 3.91
C VAL A 102 -8.65 -7.24 4.68
N ASN A 103 -8.81 -5.96 4.30
CA ASN A 103 -9.68 -4.96 4.94
C ASN A 103 -9.40 -4.73 6.43
N ARG A 104 -8.14 -4.94 6.81
CA ARG A 104 -7.60 -4.73 8.15
C ARG A 104 -6.08 -4.52 8.08
N GLU A 105 -5.48 -4.35 9.24
CA GLU A 105 -4.04 -4.50 9.40
C GLU A 105 -3.57 -5.91 9.00
N VAL A 106 -2.55 -5.96 8.13
CA VAL A 106 -1.89 -7.18 7.68
C VAL A 106 -1.08 -7.77 8.83
N ARG A 107 -1.17 -9.09 8.97
CA ARG A 107 -0.46 -9.86 9.98
C ARG A 107 0.50 -10.84 9.30
N LEU A 108 1.48 -11.33 10.05
CA LEU A 108 2.41 -12.34 9.57
C LEU A 108 1.72 -13.59 9.00
N SER A 109 0.60 -13.99 9.60
CA SER A 109 -0.23 -15.10 9.13
C SER A 109 -0.79 -14.91 7.73
N ASP A 110 -0.97 -13.67 7.27
CA ASP A 110 -1.51 -13.38 5.94
C ASP A 110 -0.47 -13.61 4.83
N ILE A 111 0.81 -13.50 5.18
CA ILE A 111 1.95 -13.66 4.27
C ILE A 111 2.41 -15.13 4.22
N GLN A 112 2.34 -15.84 5.36
CA GLN A 112 2.81 -17.22 5.47
C GLN A 112 1.78 -18.28 5.04
N SER A 113 0.57 -17.87 4.70
CA SER A 113 -0.55 -18.73 4.30
C SER A 113 -0.50 -19.19 2.84
#